data_AF-A0A5B7FL49-F1
#
_entry.id   AF-A0A5B7FL49-F1
#
_cell.length_a   1.000
_cell.length_b   1.000
_cell.length_c   1.000
_cell.angle_alpha   90.00
_cell.angle_beta   90.00
_cell.angle_gamma   90.00
#
_symmetry.space_group_name_H-M   'P 1'
#
loop_
_entity.id
_entity.type
_entity.pdbx_description
1 polymer ?
#
loop_
_entity_poly.entity_id
_entity_poly.type
_entity_poly.pdbx_seq_one_letter_code
_entity_poly.pdbx_strand_id
1 'polypeptide(L)'
;MDLWSFLAFMPSATNTYFLNIFYFACHRISLRHNGIEVVSAYGDASGYQMGSQSAILNLRSGDRVYLQLDEGRLYDSSSSSRGYTTFSGFRMQ
;
A
#
# COMPACT_ATOMS: atom_id res chain seq x y z
N MET A 1 -9.78 -11.94 -15.25
CA MET A 1 -10.10 -10.98 -14.18
C MET A 1 -9.04 -11.14 -13.12
N ASP A 2 -8.23 -10.12 -12.86
CA ASP A 2 -7.07 -10.22 -11.97
C ASP A 2 -7.48 -9.96 -10.51
N LEU A 3 -6.92 -10.73 -9.57
CA LEU A 3 -7.29 -10.77 -8.16
C LEU A 3 -7.00 -9.45 -7.41
N TRP A 4 -6.27 -8.53 -8.03
CA TRP A 4 -5.94 -7.21 -7.48
C TRP A 4 -7.00 -6.14 -7.75
N SER A 5 -8.09 -6.50 -8.43
CA SER A 5 -9.19 -5.58 -8.77
C SER A 5 -9.97 -5.08 -7.54
N PHE A 6 -9.89 -5.76 -6.40
CA PHE A 6 -10.87 -5.64 -5.31
C PHE A 6 -10.45 -4.72 -4.16
N LEU A 7 -9.18 -4.29 -4.07
CA LEU A 7 -8.67 -3.48 -2.95
C LEU A 7 -7.94 -2.22 -3.43
N ALA A 8 -8.65 -1.34 -4.14
CA ALA A 8 -8.11 -0.04 -4.57
C ALA A 8 -8.93 1.12 -3.98
N PHE A 9 -8.24 2.16 -3.53
CA PHE A 9 -8.83 3.47 -3.32
C PHE A 9 -9.10 4.14 -4.67
N MET A 10 -10.35 4.54 -4.89
CA MET A 10 -10.78 5.29 -6.06
C MET A 10 -11.35 6.63 -5.60
N PRO A 11 -10.70 7.76 -5.91
CA PRO A 11 -11.17 9.06 -5.47
C PRO A 11 -12.45 9.45 -6.20
N SER A 12 -13.42 9.99 -5.45
CA SER A 12 -14.70 10.44 -6.00
C SER A 12 -14.62 11.81 -6.69
N ALA A 13 -13.55 12.58 -6.46
CA ALA A 13 -13.37 13.91 -7.02
C ALA A 13 -11.88 14.24 -7.20
N THR A 14 -11.60 15.22 -8.07
CA THR A 14 -10.24 15.72 -8.24
C THR A 14 -9.79 16.50 -7.01
N ASN A 15 -8.76 16.02 -6.31
CA ASN A 15 -8.23 16.66 -5.11
C ASN A 15 -6.83 16.14 -4.75
N THR A 16 -6.20 16.78 -3.77
CA THR A 16 -4.96 16.34 -3.14
C THR A 16 -5.29 15.35 -2.01
N TYR A 17 -4.57 14.23 -1.97
CA TYR A 17 -4.73 13.19 -0.96
C TYR A 17 -3.40 12.89 -0.30
N PHE A 18 -3.41 12.78 1.03
CA PHE A 18 -2.33 12.16 1.78
C PHE A 18 -2.60 10.67 1.92
N LEU A 19 -1.59 9.84 1.66
CA LEU A 19 -1.67 8.39 1.68
C LEU A 19 -0.51 7.84 2.51
N ASN A 20 -0.81 6.90 3.38
CA ASN A 20 0.16 6.27 4.27
C ASN A 20 0.06 4.74 4.20
N ILE A 21 1.24 4.13 4.19
CA ILE A 21 1.42 2.69 4.29
C ILE A 21 2.23 2.43 5.54
N PHE A 22 1.78 1.44 6.30
CA PHE A 22 2.56 0.84 7.36
C PHE A 22 2.39 -0.67 7.28
N TYR A 23 3.47 -1.41 7.40
CA TYR A 23 3.39 -2.86 7.41
C TYR A 23 4.48 -3.51 8.26
N PHE A 24 4.19 -4.73 8.66
CA PHE A 24 5.01 -5.62 9.47
C PHE A 24 5.31 -6.87 8.63
N ALA A 25 6.39 -6.83 7.83
CA ALA A 25 6.85 -7.96 7.03
C ALA A 25 8.29 -7.75 6.55
N CYS A 26 8.91 -8.83 6.06
CA CYS A 26 10.30 -8.87 5.63
C CYS A 26 10.47 -8.68 4.11
N HIS A 27 9.77 -7.69 3.53
CA HIS A 27 9.42 -7.69 2.11
C HIS A 27 9.25 -6.28 1.53
N ARG A 28 9.00 -6.15 0.21
CA ARG A 28 8.77 -4.85 -0.45
C ARG A 28 7.32 -4.68 -0.87
N ILE A 29 6.71 -3.58 -0.41
CA ILE A 29 5.36 -3.17 -0.80
C ILE A 29 5.43 -1.78 -1.41
N SER A 30 4.77 -1.59 -2.56
CA SER A 30 4.62 -0.30 -3.22
C SER A 30 3.20 0.27 -3.12
N LEU A 31 3.12 1.61 -3.01
CA LEU A 31 1.94 2.38 -3.37
C LEU A 31 1.95 2.57 -4.88
N ARG A 32 0.86 2.21 -5.56
CA ARG A 32 0.71 2.42 -7.00
C ARG A 32 -0.42 3.35 -7.33
N HIS A 33 -0.20 4.24 -8.30
CA HIS A 33 -1.21 5.07 -8.94
C HIS A 33 -1.34 4.62 -10.40
N ASN A 34 -2.52 4.12 -10.77
CA ASN A 34 -2.81 3.63 -12.12
C ASN A 34 -1.77 2.62 -12.67
N GLY A 35 -1.23 1.77 -11.78
CA GLY A 35 -0.21 0.77 -12.13
C GLY A 35 1.23 1.26 -12.00
N ILE A 36 1.46 2.56 -11.85
CA ILE A 36 2.79 3.15 -11.69
C ILE A 36 3.15 3.24 -10.21
N GLU A 37 4.34 2.77 -9.86
CA GLU A 37 4.89 2.90 -8.51
C GLU A 37 5.12 4.38 -8.15
N VAL A 38 4.61 4.79 -7.00
CA VAL A 38 4.77 6.14 -6.45
C VAL A 38 5.84 6.14 -5.37
N VAL A 39 5.69 5.24 -4.40
CA VAL A 39 6.65 5.03 -3.31
C VAL A 39 6.68 3.55 -2.93
N SER A 40 7.83 3.10 -2.45
CA SER A 40 8.03 1.77 -1.88
C SER A 40 8.47 1.87 -0.43
N ALA A 41 8.06 0.89 0.37
CA ALA A 41 8.49 0.71 1.73
C ALA A 41 9.14 -0.68 1.88
N TYR A 42 10.25 -0.76 2.62
CA TYR A 42 11.12 -1.94 2.71
C TYR A 42 11.25 -2.42 4.15
N GLY A 43 11.27 -3.73 4.35
CA GLY A 43 11.57 -4.40 5.60
C GLY A 43 12.57 -5.52 5.32
N ASP A 44 13.60 -5.64 6.15
CA ASP A 44 14.64 -6.67 5.99
C ASP A 44 14.10 -8.07 6.34
N ALA A 45 14.71 -9.11 5.76
CA ALA A 45 14.49 -10.54 5.98
C ALA A 45 14.77 -10.98 7.43
N SER A 46 15.61 -10.25 8.17
CA SER A 46 16.01 -10.60 9.53
C SER A 46 15.12 -9.99 10.60
N GLY A 47 14.22 -10.82 11.16
CA GLY A 47 13.43 -10.50 12.35
C GLY A 47 12.12 -9.78 12.06
N TYR A 48 11.49 -9.27 13.12
CA TYR A 48 10.27 -8.46 13.04
C TYR A 48 10.62 -7.04 12.59
N GLN A 49 10.59 -6.81 11.29
CA GLN A 49 10.83 -5.49 10.70
C GLN A 49 9.53 -4.79 10.31
N MET A 50 9.59 -3.47 10.38
CA MET A 50 8.49 -2.58 10.11
C MET A 50 8.91 -1.60 9.02
N GLY A 51 8.10 -1.50 7.98
CA GLY A 51 8.27 -0.52 6.92
C GLY A 51 7.10 0.43 6.90
N SER A 52 7.37 1.72 6.73
CA SER A 52 6.32 2.71 6.48
C SER A 52 6.77 3.71 5.42
N GLN A 53 5.81 4.21 4.66
CA GLN A 53 6.05 5.28 3.71
C GLN A 53 4.77 6.05 3.43
N SER A 54 4.91 7.32 3.05
CA SER A 54 3.76 8.17 2.73
C SER A 54 3.96 8.90 1.41
N ALA A 55 2.85 9.30 0.78
CA ALA A 55 2.85 10.08 -0.44
C ALA A 55 1.70 11.10 -0.42
N ILE A 56 1.92 12.25 -1.07
CA ILE A 56 0.89 13.23 -1.36
C ILE A 56 0.66 13.20 -2.87
N LEU A 57 -0.58 12.94 -3.30
CA LEU A 57 -0.93 12.82 -4.71
C LEU A 57 -2.11 13.72 -5.06
N ASN A 58 -2.01 14.38 -6.22
CA ASN A 58 -3.17 14.97 -6.88
C ASN A 58 -3.86 13.88 -7.70
N LEU A 59 -5.05 13.46 -7.27
CA LEU A 59 -5.80 12.39 -7.91
C LEU A 59 -7.05 12.95 -8.57
N ARG A 60 -7.50 12.29 -9.64
CA ARG A 60 -8.72 12.62 -10.39
C ARG A 60 -9.75 11.50 -10.24
N SER A 61 -11.02 11.85 -10.45
CA SER A 61 -12.07 10.82 -10.54
C SER A 61 -11.71 9.77 -11.59
N GLY A 62 -11.80 8.49 -11.21
CA GLY A 62 -11.41 7.34 -12.05
C GLY A 62 -9.98 6.85 -11.84
N ASP A 63 -9.12 7.60 -11.13
CA ASP A 63 -7.81 7.09 -10.73
C ASP A 63 -7.92 5.93 -9.76
N ARG A 64 -6.92 5.05 -9.77
CA ARG A 64 -6.82 3.88 -8.90
C ARG A 64 -5.53 3.96 -8.10
N VAL A 65 -5.67 3.89 -6.78
CA VAL A 65 -4.54 3.82 -5.86
C VAL A 65 -4.63 2.55 -5.03
N TYR A 66 -3.56 1.75 -4.99
CA TYR A 66 -3.57 0.47 -4.28
C TYR A 66 -2.17 0.07 -3.84
N LEU A 67 -2.12 -0.95 -2.99
CA LEU A 67 -0.86 -1.58 -2.57
C LEU A 67 -0.55 -2.78 -3.45
N GLN A 68 0.71 -2.91 -3.84
CA GLN A 68 1.21 -4.11 -4.50
C GLN A 68 2.36 -4.69 -3.69
N LEU A 69 2.28 -6.00 -3.41
CA LEU A 69 3.43 -6.75 -2.90
C LEU A 69 4.33 -7.05 -4.11
N ASP A 70 5.47 -6.38 -4.19
CA ASP A 70 6.38 -6.54 -5.32
C ASP A 70 7.36 -7.69 -5.11
N GLU A 71 7.81 -7.88 -3.87
CA GLU A 71 8.74 -8.94 -3.49
C GLU A 71 8.29 -9.56 -2.17
N GLY A 72 8.22 -10.88 -2.11
CA GLY A 72 7.94 -11.59 -0.86
C GLY A 72 6.68 -12.42 -0.81
N ARG A 73 6.25 -12.72 0.43
CA ARG A 73 4.98 -13.39 0.72
C ARG A 73 4.23 -12.67 1.84
N LEU A 74 2.91 -12.55 1.68
CA LEU A 74 2.02 -12.17 2.78
C LEU A 74 1.97 -13.33 3.77
N TYR A 75 2.15 -13.05 5.05
CA TYR A 75 1.96 -14.05 6.10
C TYR A 75 0.47 -14.22 6.36
N ASP A 76 -0.01 -15.47 6.28
CA ASP A 76 -1.38 -15.81 6.64
C ASP A 76 -1.53 -15.89 8.17
N SER A 77 -2.72 -15.51 8.62
CA SER A 77 -3.25 -15.53 9.99
C SER A 77 -3.13 -16.88 10.72
N SER A 78 -2.83 -17.96 9.99
CA SER A 78 -2.76 -19.35 10.45
C SER A 78 -1.42 -19.76 11.08
N SER A 79 -0.37 -18.93 11.03
CA SER A 79 0.95 -19.21 11.63
C SER A 79 1.30 -18.24 12.77
N SER A 80 2.23 -18.62 13.65
CA SER A 80 2.75 -17.79 14.75
C SER A 80 3.45 -16.49 14.29
N SER A 81 3.61 -16.31 12.98
CA SER A 81 4.14 -15.13 12.32
C SER A 81 2.99 -14.34 11.70
N ARG A 82 2.35 -13.44 12.47
CA ARG A 82 1.31 -12.53 11.96
C ARG A 82 1.96 -11.24 11.46
N GLY A 83 1.79 -10.93 10.18
CA GLY A 83 2.12 -9.63 9.61
C GLY A 83 0.90 -8.71 9.63
N TYR A 84 1.06 -7.49 10.13
CA TYR A 84 0.01 -6.46 10.08
C TYR A 84 0.32 -5.50 8.95
N THR A 85 -0.67 -5.14 8.13
CA THR A 85 -0.54 -4.10 7.10
C THR A 85 -1.71 -3.14 7.23
N THR A 86 -1.42 -1.85 7.27
CA THR A 86 -2.41 -0.78 7.23
C THR A 86 -2.17 0.10 6.01
N PHE A 87 -3.27 0.42 5.33
CA PHE A 87 -3.33 1.40 4.26
C PHE A 87 -4.36 2.44 4.65
N SER A 88 -3.93 3.69 4.75
CA SER A 88 -4.82 4.78 5.15
C SER A 88 -4.55 6.04 4.35
N GLY A 89 -5.49 6.96 4.38
CA GLY A 89 -5.35 8.24 3.71
C GLY A 89 -6.57 9.13 3.89
N PHE A 90 -6.41 10.40 3.54
CA PHE A 90 -7.48 11.39 3.60
C PHE A 90 -7.31 12.46 2.53
N ARG A 91 -8.43 13.08 2.15
CA ARG A 91 -8.46 14.24 1.25
C ARG A 91 -7.98 15.47 2.00
N MET A 92 -7.02 16.21 1.45
CA MET A 92 -6.56 17.47 2.00
C MET A 92 -7.54 18.60 1.66
N GLN A 93 -7.66 19.60 2.53
CA GLN A 93 -8.51 20.78 2.33
C GLN A 93 -7.71 21.95 1.77
#